data_AF-A0A536FMF9-F1
#
_entry.id   AF-A0A536FMF9-F1
#
_cell.length_a   1.000
_cell.length_b   1.000
_cell.length_c   1.000
_cell.angle_alpha   90.00
_cell.angle_beta   90.00
_cell.angle_gamma   90.00
#
_symmetry.space_group_name_H-M   'P 1'
#
loop_
_entity.id
_entity.type
_entity.pdbx_description
1 polymer ?
#
loop_
_entity_poly.entity_id
_entity_poly.type
_entity_poly.pdbx_seq_one_letter_code
_entity_poly.pdbx_strand_id
1 'polypeptide(L)'
;MNVPTDLLSSIGICVGAAALIAAVTWRFRQPLIIAYLATGVIIGPRIGLKFINNEDSIQTVAEIGLILLLFVIGLEIDLRKMASGGLAVLLTGALQVPICIALGLGFFAVVGVTNSQHNYALLYLAACMSLSSTL
;
A
#
# COMPACT_ATOMS: atom_id res chain seq x y z
N MET A 1 -9.56 12.90 28.16
CA MET A 1 -9.58 14.08 27.27
C MET A 1 -10.30 13.66 26.01
N ASN A 2 -11.49 14.20 25.75
CA ASN A 2 -12.29 13.87 24.58
C ASN A 2 -11.74 14.70 23.41
N VAL A 3 -10.84 14.14 22.62
CA VAL A 3 -10.39 14.78 21.38
C VAL A 3 -11.61 14.94 20.46
N PRO A 4 -11.89 16.13 19.93
CA PRO A 4 -13.00 16.32 19.00
C PRO A 4 -12.78 15.41 17.79
N THR A 5 -13.69 14.46 17.57
CA THR A 5 -13.64 13.48 16.48
C THR A 5 -14.07 14.08 15.13
N ASP A 6 -13.70 15.34 14.89
CA ASP A 6 -13.94 16.00 13.62
C ASP A 6 -12.92 15.49 12.59
N LEU A 7 -13.34 15.41 11.33
CA LEU A 7 -12.49 14.95 10.21
C LEU A 7 -11.14 15.70 10.18
N LEU A 8 -11.19 17.02 10.37
CA LEU A 8 -10.00 17.88 10.36
C LEU A 8 -9.02 17.51 11.48
N SER A 9 -9.51 17.24 12.68
CA SER A 9 -8.66 16.82 13.80
C SER A 9 -8.03 15.47 13.53
N SER A 10 -8.82 14.52 13.00
CA SER A 10 -8.34 13.17 12.65
C SER A 10 -7.22 13.22 11.60
N ILE A 11 -7.40 14.02 10.54
CA ILE A 11 -6.36 14.23 9.52
C ILE A 11 -5.13 14.91 10.14
N GLY A 12 -5.31 15.94 10.95
CA GLY A 12 -4.22 16.63 11.62
C GLY A 12 -3.39 15.71 12.52
N ILE A 13 -4.05 14.82 13.26
CA ILE A 13 -3.38 13.80 14.09
C ILE A 13 -2.63 12.79 13.19
N CYS A 14 -3.28 12.27 12.14
CA CYS A 14 -2.63 11.34 11.20
C CYS A 14 -1.37 11.96 10.57
N VAL A 15 -1.47 13.15 10.01
CA VAL A 15 -0.35 13.83 9.34
C VAL A 15 0.74 14.22 10.33
N GLY A 16 0.36 14.83 11.46
CA GLY A 16 1.32 15.28 12.47
C GLY A 16 2.11 14.11 13.06
N ALA A 17 1.43 13.01 13.39
CA ALA A 17 2.11 11.87 13.96
C ALA A 17 2.88 11.05 12.92
N ALA A 18 2.39 10.95 11.67
CA ALA A 18 3.17 10.40 10.56
C ALA A 18 4.45 11.18 10.34
N ALA A 19 4.41 12.52 10.40
CA ALA A 19 5.58 13.37 10.26
C ALA A 19 6.57 13.19 11.41
N LEU A 20 6.09 13.07 12.65
CA LEU A 20 6.94 12.81 13.81
C LEU A 20 7.65 11.45 13.71
N ILE A 21 6.91 10.38 13.40
CA ILE A 21 7.48 9.04 13.27
C ILE A 21 8.40 8.97 12.05
N ALA A 22 8.06 9.63 10.94
CA ALA A 22 8.92 9.76 9.77
C ALA A 22 10.24 10.48 10.11
N ALA A 23 10.20 11.57 10.86
CA ALA A 23 11.42 12.29 11.28
C ALA A 23 12.32 11.41 12.15
N VAL A 24 11.74 10.63 13.06
CA VAL A 24 12.50 9.69 13.92
C VAL A 24 13.10 8.56 13.08
N THR A 25 12.30 7.87 12.27
CA THR A 25 12.75 6.76 11.41
C THR A 25 13.75 7.19 10.34
N TRP A 26 13.64 8.42 9.85
CA TRP A 26 14.62 9.02 8.93
C TRP A 26 16.01 9.10 9.57
N ARG A 27 16.10 9.37 10.89
CA ARG A 27 17.39 9.33 11.61
C ARG A 27 18.03 7.94 11.58
N PHE A 28 17.21 6.89 11.53
CA PHE A 28 17.64 5.49 11.43
C PHE A 28 17.82 5.00 9.98
N ARG A 29 17.69 5.90 8.98
CA ARG A 29 17.82 5.61 7.54
C ARG A 29 16.86 4.51 7.06
N GLN A 30 15.68 4.42 7.66
CA GLN A 30 14.64 3.48 7.25
C GLN A 30 13.78 4.04 6.10
N PRO A 31 13.26 3.19 5.20
CA PRO A 31 12.28 3.61 4.19
C PRO A 31 11.05 4.27 4.81
N LEU A 32 10.58 5.36 4.22
CA LEU A 32 9.43 6.15 4.71
C LEU A 32 8.15 5.32 4.86
N ILE A 33 7.94 4.33 4.01
CA ILE A 33 6.74 3.48 4.07
C ILE A 33 6.63 2.73 5.41
N ILE A 34 7.76 2.35 6.01
CA ILE A 34 7.78 1.71 7.34
C ILE A 34 7.26 2.67 8.40
N ALA A 35 7.63 3.95 8.30
CA ALA A 35 7.16 4.99 9.21
C ALA A 35 5.65 5.18 9.12
N TYR A 36 5.09 5.24 7.90
CA TYR A 36 3.66 5.40 7.68
C TYR A 36 2.85 4.20 8.17
N LEU A 37 3.33 2.97 7.91
CA LEU A 37 2.69 1.76 8.44
C LEU A 37 2.75 1.70 9.97
N ALA A 38 3.91 1.99 10.56
CA ALA A 38 4.07 2.02 12.01
C ALA A 38 3.15 3.06 12.66
N THR A 39 3.04 4.25 12.05
CA THR A 39 2.11 5.31 12.48
C THR A 39 0.67 4.79 12.50
N GLY A 40 0.23 4.16 11.41
CA GLY A 40 -1.11 3.58 11.31
C GLY A 40 -1.38 2.53 12.39
N VAL A 41 -0.40 1.67 12.70
CA VAL A 41 -0.50 0.68 13.77
C VAL A 41 -0.57 1.33 15.16
N ILE A 42 0.23 2.36 15.42
CA ILE A 42 0.32 3.04 16.73
C ILE A 42 -0.92 3.89 17.05
N ILE A 43 -1.50 4.54 16.04
CA ILE A 43 -2.58 5.52 16.24
C ILE A 43 -3.95 4.91 15.90
N GLY A 44 -3.94 3.81 15.14
CA GLY A 44 -5.13 3.13 14.70
C GLY A 44 -6.03 2.65 15.87
N PRO A 45 -7.34 2.54 15.63
CA PRO A 45 -8.34 2.19 16.64
C PRO A 45 -8.22 0.76 17.21
N ARG A 46 -7.71 -0.20 16.44
CA ARG A 46 -7.76 -1.62 16.82
C ARG A 46 -6.59 -2.08 17.66
N ILE A 47 -5.38 -1.68 17.28
CA ILE A 47 -4.13 -2.11 17.91
C ILE A 47 -3.50 -0.98 18.74
N GLY A 48 -3.70 0.27 18.31
CA GLY A 48 -3.01 1.43 18.83
C GLY A 48 -3.75 2.17 19.94
N LEU A 49 -3.39 3.45 20.08
CA LEU A 49 -3.82 4.34 21.15
C LEU A 49 -5.25 4.89 21.00
N LYS A 50 -6.02 4.43 19.99
CA LYS A 50 -7.41 4.84 19.75
C LYS A 50 -7.60 6.36 19.65
N PHE A 51 -6.63 7.07 19.07
CA PHE A 51 -6.77 8.49 18.79
C PHE A 51 -7.75 8.77 17.65
N ILE A 52 -8.06 7.74 16.87
CA ILE A 52 -8.92 7.79 15.69
C ILE A 52 -10.10 6.86 15.96
N ASN A 53 -11.33 7.40 15.93
CA ASN A 53 -12.54 6.62 16.18
C ASN A 53 -13.46 6.50 14.95
N ASN A 54 -13.29 7.37 13.94
CA ASN A 54 -14.10 7.39 12.72
C ASN A 54 -13.31 6.76 11.55
N GLU A 55 -13.31 5.42 11.47
CA GLU A 55 -12.65 4.66 10.39
C GLU A 55 -13.20 5.07 9.01
N ASP A 56 -14.52 5.18 8.88
CA ASP A 56 -15.20 5.44 7.60
C ASP A 56 -14.77 6.76 6.95
N SER A 57 -14.70 7.84 7.74
CA SER A 57 -14.37 9.16 7.21
C SER A 57 -12.90 9.25 6.77
N ILE A 58 -12.00 8.57 7.49
CA ILE A 58 -10.59 8.49 7.09
C ILE A 58 -10.43 7.63 5.84
N GLN A 59 -11.19 6.55 5.73
CA GLN A 59 -11.17 5.71 4.53
C GLN A 59 -11.58 6.51 3.30
N THR A 60 -12.66 7.30 3.35
CA THR A 60 -13.07 8.14 2.22
C THR A 60 -11.98 9.13 1.81
N VAL A 61 -11.31 9.77 2.77
CA VAL A 61 -10.22 10.72 2.49
C VAL A 61 -9.00 10.00 1.90
N ALA A 62 -8.67 8.80 2.40
CA ALA A 62 -7.58 7.99 1.90
C ALA A 62 -7.83 7.52 0.45
N GLU A 63 -9.06 7.14 0.12
CA GLU A 63 -9.46 6.78 -1.24
C GLU A 63 -9.31 7.96 -2.20
N ILE A 64 -9.77 9.15 -1.81
CA ILE A 64 -9.58 10.38 -2.61
C ILE A 64 -8.08 10.67 -2.79
N GLY A 65 -7.28 10.58 -1.72
CA GLY A 65 -5.84 10.77 -1.78
C GLY A 65 -5.14 9.79 -2.73
N LEU A 66 -5.53 8.51 -2.69
CA LEU A 66 -5.02 7.48 -3.59
C LEU A 66 -5.39 7.77 -5.06
N ILE A 67 -6.63 8.18 -5.33
CA ILE A 67 -7.07 8.55 -6.68
C ILE A 67 -6.26 9.73 -7.21
N LEU A 68 -6.07 10.78 -6.41
CA LEU A 68 -5.27 11.94 -6.78
C LEU A 68 -3.80 11.56 -7.03
N LEU A 69 -3.22 10.69 -6.19
CA LEU A 69 -1.87 10.19 -6.37
C LEU A 69 -1.73 9.41 -7.69
N LEU A 70 -2.63 8.47 -7.96
CA LEU A 70 -2.63 7.70 -9.21
C LEU A 70 -2.86 8.57 -10.44
N PHE A 71 -3.64 9.64 -10.31
CA PHE A 71 -3.82 10.63 -11.36
C PHE A 71 -2.54 11.42 -11.66
N VAL A 72 -1.84 11.90 -10.63
CA VAL A 72 -0.56 12.61 -10.78
C VAL A 72 0.49 11.69 -11.40
N ILE A 73 0.58 10.44 -10.95
CA ILE A 73 1.45 9.42 -11.55
C ILE A 73 1.11 9.25 -13.04
N GLY A 74 -0.18 9.19 -13.38
CA GLY A 74 -0.62 9.12 -14.77
C GLY A 74 -0.21 10.33 -15.62
N LEU A 75 -0.18 11.54 -15.04
CA LEU A 75 0.28 12.76 -15.72
C LEU A 75 1.81 12.82 -15.88
N GLU A 76 2.57 12.22 -14.97
CA GLU A 76 4.03 12.20 -15.00
C GLU A 76 4.59 11.12 -15.96
N ILE A 77 3.79 10.10 -16.29
CA ILE A 77 4.18 9.04 -17.22
C ILE A 77 4.24 9.56 -18.67
N ASP A 78 5.45 9.53 -19.24
CA ASP A 78 5.66 9.75 -20.66
C ASP A 78 5.40 8.46 -21.46
N LEU A 79 4.23 8.38 -22.08
CA LEU A 79 3.81 7.25 -22.93
C LEU A 79 4.76 7.02 -24.12
N ARG A 80 5.38 8.08 -24.67
CA ARG A 80 6.32 7.93 -25.80
C ARG A 80 7.61 7.30 -25.31
N LYS A 81 8.09 7.69 -24.13
CA LYS A 81 9.27 7.08 -23.49
C LYS A 81 9.02 5.62 -23.14
N MET A 82 7.85 5.28 -22.58
CA MET A 82 7.47 3.87 -22.36
C MET A 82 7.41 3.08 -23.68
N ALA A 83 6.77 3.62 -24.71
CA ALA A 83 6.68 2.97 -26.02
C ALA A 83 8.05 2.82 -26.71
N SER A 84 8.99 3.75 -26.47
CA SER A 84 10.36 3.70 -27.00
C SER A 84 11.19 2.54 -26.44
N GLY A 85 10.85 2.06 -25.23
CA GLY A 85 11.40 0.81 -24.67
C GLY A 85 10.97 -0.44 -25.45
N GLY A 86 10.04 -0.28 -26.39
CA GLY A 86 9.66 -1.28 -27.39
C GLY A 86 9.03 -2.52 -26.79
N LEU A 87 9.21 -3.63 -27.50
CA LEU A 87 8.62 -4.93 -27.16
C LEU A 87 9.21 -5.50 -25.86
N ALA A 88 10.43 -5.12 -25.48
CA ALA A 88 11.05 -5.57 -24.24
C ALA A 88 10.28 -5.08 -23.01
N VAL A 89 9.98 -3.77 -22.91
CA VAL A 89 9.24 -3.20 -21.77
C VAL A 89 7.82 -3.75 -21.69
N LEU A 90 7.14 -3.89 -22.84
CA LEU A 90 5.81 -4.48 -22.91
C LEU A 90 5.81 -5.94 -22.47
N LEU A 91 6.73 -6.75 -22.99
CA LEU A 91 6.84 -8.16 -22.60
C LEU A 91 7.20 -8.32 -21.13
N THR A 92 8.19 -7.59 -20.63
CA THR A 92 8.60 -7.71 -19.22
C THR A 92 7.48 -7.28 -18.29
N GLY A 93 6.78 -6.18 -18.58
CA GLY A 93 5.64 -5.74 -17.77
C GLY A 93 4.46 -6.73 -17.80
N ALA A 94 4.13 -7.25 -18.98
CA ALA A 94 3.03 -8.20 -19.15
C ALA A 94 3.35 -9.59 -18.55
N LEU A 95 4.60 -10.05 -18.64
CA LEU A 95 5.01 -11.36 -18.13
C LEU A 95 5.39 -11.34 -16.65
N GLN A 96 5.85 -10.21 -16.10
CA GLN A 96 6.25 -10.12 -14.70
C GLN A 96 5.12 -10.56 -13.77
N VAL A 97 3.93 -9.97 -13.92
CA VAL A 97 2.77 -10.24 -13.05
C VAL A 97 2.40 -11.75 -13.03
N PRO A 98 2.12 -12.41 -14.16
CA PRO A 98 1.75 -13.82 -14.16
C PRO A 98 2.89 -14.73 -13.68
N ILE A 99 4.16 -14.40 -13.98
CA ILE A 99 5.31 -15.16 -13.48
C ILE A 99 5.39 -15.05 -11.95
N CYS A 100 5.27 -13.84 -11.38
CA CYS A 100 5.28 -13.62 -9.94
C CYS A 100 4.11 -14.35 -9.24
N ILE A 101 2.92 -14.35 -9.84
CA ILE A 101 1.77 -15.11 -9.32
C ILE A 101 2.09 -16.60 -9.32
N ALA A 102 2.62 -17.14 -10.42
CA ALA A 102 2.97 -18.55 -10.53
C ALA A 102 4.04 -18.95 -9.49
N LEU A 103 5.05 -18.11 -9.27
CA LEU A 103 6.07 -18.32 -8.25
C LEU A 103 5.48 -18.26 -6.84
N GLY A 104 4.56 -17.31 -6.56
CA GLY A 104 3.86 -17.23 -5.27
C GLY A 104 3.03 -18.48 -4.98
N LEU A 105 2.28 -18.97 -5.97
CA LEU A 105 1.52 -20.22 -5.85
C LEU A 105 2.44 -21.43 -5.67
N GLY A 106 3.55 -21.48 -6.40
CA GLY A 106 4.58 -22.52 -6.23
C GLY A 106 5.17 -22.52 -4.82
N PHE A 107 5.45 -21.34 -4.26
CA PHE A 107 5.89 -21.20 -2.88
C PHE A 107 4.86 -21.75 -1.88
N PHE A 108 3.58 -21.41 -2.03
CA PHE A 108 2.53 -21.94 -1.14
C PHE A 108 2.38 -23.47 -1.25
N ALA A 109 2.53 -24.02 -2.46
CA ALA A 109 2.52 -25.45 -2.66
C ALA A 109 3.68 -26.16 -1.93
N VAL A 110 4.90 -25.59 -1.96
CA VAL A 110 6.07 -26.13 -1.26
C VAL A 110 5.93 -26.04 0.27
N VAL A 111 5.35 -24.95 0.78
CA VAL A 111 5.07 -24.77 2.21
C VAL A 111 3.93 -25.71 2.69
N GLY A 112 3.21 -26.35 1.77
CA GLY A 112 2.12 -27.27 2.07
C GLY A 112 0.78 -26.58 2.33
N VAL A 113 0.66 -25.29 1.99
CA VAL A 113 -0.59 -24.54 2.08
C VAL A 113 -1.35 -24.72 0.77
N THR A 114 -2.39 -25.54 0.80
CA THR A 114 -3.23 -25.81 -0.37
C THR A 114 -4.57 -25.08 -0.27
N ASN A 115 -5.10 -24.65 -1.42
CA ASN A 115 -6.44 -24.09 -1.47
C ASN A 115 -7.47 -25.21 -1.25
N SER A 116 -8.42 -24.99 -0.35
CA SER A 116 -9.66 -25.78 -0.31
C SER A 116 -10.42 -25.64 -1.63
N GLN A 117 -11.18 -26.65 -2.04
CA GLN A 117 -11.86 -26.77 -3.35
C GLN A 117 -12.74 -25.57 -3.79
N HIS A 118 -13.05 -24.62 -2.91
CA HIS A 118 -13.83 -23.40 -3.20
C HIS A 118 -13.15 -22.10 -2.72
N ASN A 119 -11.88 -22.15 -2.35
CA ASN A 119 -11.16 -20.98 -1.83
C ASN A 119 -10.09 -20.53 -2.81
N TYR A 120 -10.17 -19.28 -3.27
CA TYR A 120 -9.18 -18.64 -4.14
C TYR A 120 -8.24 -17.71 -3.35
N ALA A 121 -8.22 -17.77 -2.02
CA ALA A 121 -7.44 -16.88 -1.16
C ALA A 121 -5.94 -16.85 -1.52
N LEU A 122 -5.32 -18.01 -1.79
CA LEU A 122 -3.90 -18.04 -2.16
C LEU A 122 -3.64 -17.38 -3.52
N LEU A 123 -4.60 -17.44 -4.45
CA LEU A 123 -4.49 -16.79 -5.74
C LEU A 123 -4.62 -15.27 -5.60
N TYR A 124 -5.59 -14.80 -4.80
CA TYR A 124 -5.71 -13.37 -4.47
C TYR A 124 -4.45 -12.85 -3.77
N LEU A 125 -3.90 -13.60 -2.82
CA LEU A 125 -2.72 -13.20 -2.07
C LEU A 125 -1.47 -13.19 -2.97
N ALA A 126 -1.28 -14.20 -3.83
CA ALA A 126 -0.21 -14.21 -4.83
C ALA A 126 -0.34 -13.05 -5.82
N ALA A 127 -1.56 -12.69 -6.23
CA ALA A 127 -1.81 -11.52 -7.07
C ALA A 127 -1.45 -10.22 -6.35
N CYS A 128 -1.88 -10.01 -5.10
CA CYS A 128 -1.51 -8.84 -4.32
C CYS A 128 0.01 -8.71 -4.14
N MET A 129 0.71 -9.82 -3.91
CA MET A 129 2.18 -9.82 -3.77
C MET A 129 2.92 -9.57 -5.08
N SER A 130 2.29 -9.87 -6.23
CA SER A 130 2.92 -9.68 -7.55
C SER A 130 3.02 -8.21 -7.98
N LEU A 131 2.20 -7.34 -7.38
CA LEU A 131 2.18 -5.92 -7.68
C LEU A 131 3.39 -5.23 -7.02
N SER A 132 4.17 -4.52 -7.83
CA SER A 132 5.33 -3.75 -7.36
C SER A 132 4.99 -2.26 -7.33
N SER A 133 5.35 -1.59 -6.24
CA SER A 133 5.35 -0.12 -6.15
C SER A 133 6.79 0.36 -6.31
N THR A 134 7.16 0.82 -7.49
CA THR A 134 8.50 1.35 -7.81
C THR A 134 8.63 2.87 -7.59
N LEU A 135 7.76 3.45 -6.76
CA LEU A 135 7.92 4.82 -6.25
C LEU A 135 8.86 4.88 -5.05
#